data_AF-A0A0G0G0F4-F1
#
_entry.id   AF-A0A0G0G0F4-F1
#
_cell.length_a   1.000
_cell.length_b   1.000
_cell.length_c   1.000
_cell.angle_alpha   90.00
_cell.angle_beta   90.00
_cell.angle_gamma   90.00
#
_symmetry.space_group_name_H-M   'P 1'
#
loop_
_entity.id
_entity.type
_entity.pdbx_description
1 polymer ?
#
loop_
_entity_poly.entity_id
_entity_poly.type
_entity_poly.pdbx_seq_one_letter_code
_entity_poly.pdbx_strand_id
1 'polypeptide(L)'
;MEEQEDIPNIPVNPETVVEKKVETQSDLGQVMQNNTPGPQSVISYKKKKGFIDYFIYFVSIVAFLVWVAVIALYFLNKNKKEAITNVDTSEVTPVVTLVPEKKYNITTKNGNVININEKGEEEIVVKKEDYEFTGISGFIKVSVAPNKKKLCFESWPPSPQPALYVSDIEGTGVLKVNTNRRNCYWSGDSLKLVYNDVKSEKEATNLYVYDVEAASETLLTVHTATESAKPKLHTALGWSSDNKKVLCQYSYQKTPKDVRECEVDVESKFVNYF
;
A
#
# COMPACT_ATOMS: atom_id res chain seq x y z
N MET A 1 11.05 28.04 60.86
CA MET A 1 11.18 26.59 61.05
C MET A 1 10.63 26.01 59.77
N GLU A 2 11.51 25.89 58.78
CA GLU A 2 11.17 25.50 57.42
C GLU A 2 12.22 24.48 57.03
N GLU A 3 11.74 23.27 56.79
CA GLU A 3 12.46 22.02 56.71
C GLU A 3 12.95 21.83 55.27
N GLN A 4 14.27 21.72 55.11
CA GLN A 4 14.93 21.57 53.82
C GLN A 4 15.16 20.07 53.59
N GLU A 5 14.41 19.48 52.66
CA GLU A 5 14.54 18.06 52.31
C GLU A 5 15.82 17.82 51.48
N ASP A 6 16.69 16.98 52.03
CA ASP A 6 17.91 16.44 51.40
C ASP A 6 17.55 15.39 50.34
N ILE A 7 17.99 15.61 49.10
CA ILE A 7 17.91 14.62 48.01
C ILE A 7 19.18 13.76 48.01
N PRO A 8 19.09 12.42 48.07
CA PRO A 8 20.26 11.56 48.08
C PRO A 8 20.95 11.47 46.71
N ASN A 9 22.28 11.56 46.77
CA ASN A 9 23.23 11.53 45.67
C ASN A 9 23.32 10.12 45.06
N ILE A 10 23.03 9.96 43.77
CA ILE A 10 23.13 8.68 43.04
C ILE A 10 24.55 8.57 42.43
N PRO A 11 25.31 7.49 42.72
CA PRO A 11 26.63 7.31 42.13
C PRO A 11 26.55 6.96 40.64
N VAL A 12 27.26 7.74 39.83
CA VAL A 12 27.48 7.52 38.40
C VAL A 12 28.58 6.45 38.25
N ASN A 13 28.24 5.31 37.63
CA ASN A 13 29.19 4.27 37.25
C ASN A 13 29.77 4.59 35.84
N PRO A 14 31.10 4.78 35.69
CA PRO A 14 31.72 4.95 34.37
C PRO A 14 32.26 3.62 33.85
N GLU A 15 31.51 2.96 32.97
CA GLU A 15 32.02 1.79 32.24
C GLU A 15 32.18 2.07 30.73
N THR A 16 33.46 2.12 30.36
CA THR A 16 34.08 1.47 29.19
C THR A 16 33.78 2.01 27.79
N VAL A 17 34.60 2.99 27.38
CA VAL A 17 34.88 3.32 25.99
C VAL A 17 35.75 2.21 25.38
N VAL A 18 35.18 1.41 24.47
CA VAL A 18 35.97 0.50 23.62
C VAL A 18 36.21 1.21 22.28
N GLU A 19 37.41 1.75 22.15
CA GLU A 19 37.95 2.37 20.94
C GLU A 19 38.29 1.27 19.93
N LYS A 20 37.47 1.13 18.87
CA LYS A 20 37.75 0.20 17.77
C LYS A 20 38.52 0.94 16.68
N LYS A 21 39.83 0.77 16.70
CA LYS A 21 40.80 1.14 15.66
C LYS A 21 40.41 0.46 14.33
N VAL A 22 39.95 1.23 13.36
CA VAL A 22 39.80 0.77 11.96
C VAL A 22 41.04 1.21 11.21
N GLU A 23 41.80 0.22 10.79
CA GLU A 23 43.04 0.36 10.04
C GLU A 23 42.71 0.60 8.57
N THR A 24 43.06 1.80 8.08
CA THR A 24 42.97 2.20 6.68
C THR A 24 44.10 1.56 5.90
N GLN A 25 43.81 0.52 5.11
CA GLN A 25 44.75 -0.03 4.15
C GLN A 25 44.49 0.60 2.77
N SER A 26 45.32 1.59 2.45
CA SER A 26 45.54 2.13 1.12
C SER A 26 46.36 1.12 0.31
N ASP A 27 45.80 0.58 -0.77
CA ASP A 27 46.60 -0.14 -1.76
C ASP A 27 46.50 0.52 -3.14
N LEU A 28 47.68 0.77 -3.67
CA LEU A 28 47.97 1.36 -4.97
C LEU A 28 47.72 0.32 -6.06
N GLY A 29 47.20 0.75 -7.21
CA GLY A 29 47.23 -0.10 -8.39
C GLY A 29 46.43 0.41 -9.60
N GLN A 30 46.63 1.65 -10.02
CA GLN A 30 46.21 2.06 -11.36
C GLN A 30 47.21 1.49 -12.39
N VAL A 31 46.81 0.43 -13.08
CA VAL A 31 47.43 -0.01 -14.34
C VAL A 31 46.62 0.59 -15.49
N MET A 32 47.23 1.53 -16.22
CA MET A 32 46.75 1.96 -17.52
C MET A 32 47.00 0.85 -18.55
N GLN A 33 45.94 0.32 -19.16
CA GLN A 33 46.04 -0.43 -20.42
C GLN A 33 45.50 0.41 -21.57
N ASN A 34 46.41 0.70 -22.49
CA ASN A 34 46.16 1.32 -23.80
C ASN A 34 45.26 0.43 -24.65
N ASN A 35 44.12 0.96 -25.10
CA ASN A 35 43.28 0.34 -26.11
C ASN A 35 43.80 0.69 -27.51
N THR A 36 44.40 -0.29 -28.18
CA THR A 36 44.66 -0.26 -29.63
C THR A 36 43.45 -0.87 -30.35
N PRO A 37 42.83 -0.20 -31.34
CA PRO A 37 41.72 -0.79 -32.11
C PRO A 37 42.26 -1.79 -33.14
N GLY A 38 41.92 -3.07 -32.96
CA GLY A 38 42.12 -4.11 -33.98
C GLY A 38 41.02 -4.10 -35.06
N PRO A 39 41.30 -4.65 -36.25
CA PRO A 39 40.40 -4.56 -37.40
C PRO A 39 39.13 -5.38 -37.21
N GLN A 40 37.99 -4.76 -37.51
CA GLN A 40 36.66 -5.38 -37.50
C GLN A 40 36.58 -6.47 -38.56
N SER A 41 36.31 -7.71 -38.14
CA SER A 41 35.94 -8.80 -39.04
C SER A 41 34.45 -8.70 -39.38
N VAL A 42 34.15 -8.52 -40.67
CA VAL A 42 32.80 -8.50 -41.20
C VAL A 42 32.28 -9.94 -41.28
N ILE A 43 31.48 -10.35 -40.29
CA ILE A 43 30.79 -11.66 -40.34
C ILE A 43 29.59 -11.52 -41.27
N SER A 44 29.75 -12.05 -42.48
CA SER A 44 28.68 -12.19 -43.48
C SER A 44 27.72 -13.31 -43.06
N TYR A 45 26.54 -12.93 -42.56
CA TYR A 45 25.46 -13.86 -42.25
C TYR A 45 24.77 -14.32 -43.54
N LYS A 46 25.13 -15.52 -44.03
CA LYS A 46 24.36 -16.22 -45.07
C LYS A 46 22.96 -16.55 -44.55
N LYS A 47 21.97 -15.83 -45.09
CA LYS A 47 20.53 -15.99 -44.85
C LYS A 47 20.06 -17.41 -45.20
N LYS A 48 19.95 -18.30 -44.21
CA LYS A 48 19.30 -19.62 -44.35
C LYS A 48 17.78 -19.42 -44.46
N LYS A 49 17.30 -19.42 -45.70
CA LYS A 49 15.90 -19.23 -46.11
C LYS A 49 15.08 -20.50 -45.89
N GLY A 50 14.68 -20.79 -44.65
CA GLY A 50 13.81 -21.95 -44.42
C GLY A 50 13.24 -22.17 -43.03
N PHE A 51 13.66 -21.47 -41.97
CA PHE A 51 13.12 -21.70 -40.61
C PHE A 51 12.21 -20.57 -40.10
N ILE A 52 12.54 -19.32 -40.46
CA ILE A 52 11.78 -18.15 -39.99
C ILE A 52 10.37 -18.12 -40.60
N ASP A 53 10.21 -18.57 -41.84
CA ASP A 53 8.90 -18.58 -42.52
C ASP A 53 7.91 -19.57 -41.85
N TYR A 54 8.39 -20.70 -41.32
CA TYR A 54 7.54 -21.63 -40.54
C TYR A 54 7.20 -21.09 -39.16
N PHE A 55 8.11 -20.34 -38.53
CA PHE A 55 7.86 -19.74 -37.23
C PHE A 55 6.77 -18.67 -37.31
N ILE A 56 6.79 -17.83 -38.36
CA ILE A 56 5.76 -16.82 -38.61
C ILE A 56 4.39 -17.50 -38.87
N TYR A 57 4.37 -18.57 -39.65
CA TYR A 57 3.14 -19.33 -39.90
C TYR A 57 2.57 -19.96 -38.61
N PHE A 58 3.42 -20.56 -37.77
CA PHE A 58 3.00 -21.14 -36.49
C PHE A 58 2.43 -20.09 -35.53
N VAL A 59 3.08 -18.94 -35.40
CA VAL A 59 2.59 -17.84 -34.55
C VAL A 59 1.23 -17.32 -35.05
N SER A 60 1.03 -17.25 -36.36
CA SER A 60 -0.26 -16.83 -36.93
C SER A 60 -1.41 -17.81 -36.64
N ILE A 61 -1.15 -19.12 -36.63
CA ILE A 61 -2.13 -20.15 -36.28
C ILE A 61 -2.52 -20.05 -34.81
N VAL A 62 -1.54 -19.89 -33.91
CA VAL A 62 -1.81 -19.76 -32.47
C VAL A 62 -2.64 -18.51 -32.20
N ALA A 63 -2.31 -17.38 -32.82
CA ALA A 63 -3.10 -16.16 -32.71
C ALA A 63 -4.54 -16.34 -33.21
N PHE A 64 -4.74 -17.05 -34.33
CA PHE A 64 -6.07 -17.34 -34.86
C PHE A 64 -6.90 -18.21 -33.89
N LEU A 65 -6.31 -19.24 -33.28
CA LEU A 65 -6.98 -20.10 -32.30
C LEU A 65 -7.43 -19.32 -31.05
N VAL A 66 -6.58 -18.40 -30.56
CA VAL A 66 -6.94 -17.52 -29.44
C VAL A 66 -8.14 -16.63 -29.80
N TRP A 67 -8.15 -16.03 -31.00
CA TRP A 67 -9.27 -15.21 -31.45
C TRP A 67 -10.57 -16.01 -31.62
N VAL A 68 -10.51 -17.24 -32.14
CA VAL A 68 -11.67 -18.14 -32.22
C VAL A 68 -12.24 -18.44 -30.84
N ALA A 69 -11.39 -18.71 -29.85
CA ALA A 69 -11.84 -18.93 -28.46
C ALA A 69 -12.51 -17.70 -27.85
N VAL A 70 -11.95 -16.50 -28.09
CA VAL A 70 -12.54 -15.23 -27.63
C VAL A 70 -13.91 -15.00 -28.27
N ILE A 71 -14.06 -15.23 -29.58
CA ILE A 71 -15.33 -15.11 -30.29
C ILE A 71 -16.36 -16.12 -29.74
N ALA A 72 -15.96 -17.37 -29.52
CA ALA A 72 -16.83 -18.38 -28.94
C ALA A 72 -17.33 -18.00 -27.54
N LEU A 73 -16.43 -17.49 -26.67
CA LEU A 73 -16.81 -16.99 -25.34
C LEU A 73 -17.74 -15.77 -25.43
N TYR A 74 -17.52 -14.87 -26.38
CA TYR A 74 -18.39 -13.73 -26.61
C TYR A 74 -19.82 -14.15 -27.00
N PHE A 75 -19.97 -15.12 -27.91
CA PHE A 75 -21.29 -15.63 -28.30
C PHE A 75 -21.99 -16.44 -27.19
N LEU A 76 -21.24 -17.24 -26.43
CA LEU A 76 -21.78 -17.95 -25.26
C LEU A 76 -22.27 -16.97 -24.18
N ASN A 77 -21.61 -15.83 -24.02
CA ASN A 77 -22.03 -14.80 -23.08
C ASN A 77 -23.22 -13.98 -23.61
N LYS A 78 -23.33 -13.78 -24.92
CA LYS A 78 -24.47 -13.08 -25.54
C LYS A 78 -25.76 -13.90 -25.47
N ASN A 79 -25.68 -15.23 -25.63
CA ASN A 79 -26.86 -16.11 -25.56
C ASN A 79 -27.43 -16.28 -24.14
N LYS A 80 -26.76 -15.79 -23.09
CA LYS A 80 -27.32 -15.74 -21.72
C LYS A 80 -28.26 -14.54 -21.48
N LYS A 81 -28.41 -13.63 -22.45
CA LYS A 81 -29.27 -12.44 -22.32
C LYS A 81 -30.66 -12.56 -22.99
N GLU A 82 -30.96 -13.68 -23.67
CA GLU A 82 -32.24 -13.85 -24.39
C GLU A 82 -32.99 -15.13 -23.98
N ALA A 83 -33.16 -15.33 -22.68
CA ALA A 83 -34.19 -16.21 -22.14
C ALA A 83 -35.04 -15.44 -21.13
N ILE A 84 -35.70 -14.38 -21.60
CA ILE A 84 -36.90 -13.83 -20.94
C ILE A 84 -38.07 -14.26 -21.81
N THR A 85 -38.58 -15.44 -21.46
CA THR A 85 -39.87 -15.95 -21.91
C THR A 85 -40.95 -14.96 -21.45
N ASN A 86 -41.80 -14.55 -22.38
CA ASN A 86 -43.05 -13.87 -22.10
C ASN A 86 -43.85 -14.68 -21.06
N VAL A 87 -43.93 -14.17 -19.83
CA VAL A 87 -44.91 -14.60 -18.84
C VAL A 87 -45.79 -13.41 -18.55
N ASP A 88 -47.07 -13.66 -18.77
CA ASP A 88 -48.21 -12.80 -18.54
C ASP A 88 -48.08 -11.98 -17.25
N THR A 89 -48.48 -10.72 -17.34
CA THR A 89 -48.48 -9.75 -16.26
C THR A 89 -49.43 -10.20 -15.15
N SER A 90 -48.87 -10.86 -14.15
CA SER A 90 -49.37 -10.76 -12.77
C SER A 90 -48.38 -9.91 -12.01
N GLU A 91 -48.82 -8.70 -11.66
CA GLU A 91 -48.15 -7.74 -10.82
C GLU A 91 -47.86 -8.35 -9.44
N VAL A 92 -46.71 -9.01 -9.31
CA VAL A 92 -46.16 -9.39 -8.00
C VAL A 92 -45.13 -8.33 -7.68
N THR A 93 -45.55 -7.35 -6.87
CA THR A 93 -44.66 -6.40 -6.20
C THR A 93 -43.46 -7.18 -5.64
N PRO A 94 -42.21 -6.88 -6.03
CA PRO A 94 -41.06 -7.57 -5.47
C PRO A 94 -41.05 -7.28 -3.97
N VAL A 95 -41.33 -8.30 -3.17
CA VAL A 95 -41.12 -8.25 -1.74
C VAL A 95 -39.61 -8.13 -1.55
N VAL A 96 -39.14 -6.90 -1.33
CA VAL A 96 -37.77 -6.64 -0.93
C VAL A 96 -37.64 -7.25 0.46
N THR A 97 -37.21 -8.51 0.52
CA THR A 97 -36.81 -9.14 1.77
C THR A 97 -35.58 -8.39 2.26
N LEU A 98 -35.81 -7.44 3.16
CA LEU A 98 -34.75 -6.73 3.87
C LEU A 98 -33.98 -7.78 4.68
N VAL A 99 -32.90 -8.30 4.11
CA VAL A 99 -31.92 -9.06 4.87
C VAL A 99 -31.39 -8.11 5.94
N PRO A 100 -31.53 -8.44 7.23
CA PRO A 100 -31.04 -7.56 8.29
C PRO A 100 -29.55 -7.31 8.05
N GLU A 101 -29.18 -6.03 7.98
CA GLU A 101 -27.80 -5.62 7.75
C GLU A 101 -26.95 -6.09 8.93
N LYS A 102 -26.06 -7.06 8.69
CA LYS A 102 -25.14 -7.56 9.73
C LYS A 102 -24.31 -6.38 10.24
N LYS A 103 -24.43 -6.08 11.53
CA LYS A 103 -23.65 -5.02 12.17
C LYS A 103 -22.28 -5.57 12.57
N TYR A 104 -21.23 -4.87 12.16
CA TYR A 104 -19.85 -5.22 12.52
C TYR A 104 -19.31 -4.20 13.54
N ASN A 105 -18.68 -4.71 14.58
CA ASN A 105 -17.93 -3.91 15.54
C ASN A 105 -16.48 -4.42 15.54
N ILE A 106 -15.71 -3.89 14.59
CA ILE A 106 -14.35 -4.37 14.33
C ILE A 106 -13.36 -3.61 15.20
N THR A 107 -12.52 -4.35 15.91
CA THR A 107 -11.44 -3.80 16.73
C THR A 107 -10.22 -4.74 16.72
N THR A 108 -9.15 -4.35 17.40
CA THR A 108 -7.96 -5.19 17.59
C THR A 108 -7.81 -5.61 19.04
N LYS A 109 -7.57 -6.91 19.29
CA LYS A 109 -7.34 -7.46 20.63
C LYS A 109 -6.21 -8.48 20.59
N ASN A 110 -5.22 -8.33 21.47
CA ASN A 110 -4.04 -9.20 21.55
C ASN A 110 -3.28 -9.40 20.22
N GLY A 111 -3.34 -8.40 19.34
CA GLY A 111 -2.73 -8.43 18.00
C GLY A 111 -3.62 -9.05 16.91
N ASN A 112 -4.80 -9.57 17.24
CA ASN A 112 -5.78 -10.06 16.27
C ASN A 112 -6.75 -8.97 15.87
N VAL A 113 -7.30 -9.04 14.66
CA VAL A 113 -8.50 -8.27 14.27
C VAL A 113 -9.71 -9.11 14.64
N ILE A 114 -10.62 -8.53 15.42
CA ILE A 114 -11.81 -9.21 15.93
C ILE A 114 -13.09 -8.45 15.57
N ASN A 115 -14.18 -9.17 15.42
CA ASN A 115 -15.54 -8.64 15.37
C ASN A 115 -16.23 -8.94 16.70
N ILE A 116 -16.84 -7.93 17.30
CA ILE A 116 -17.66 -8.10 18.50
C ILE A 116 -19.12 -8.08 18.06
N ASN A 117 -19.82 -9.20 18.21
CA ASN A 117 -21.23 -9.25 17.81
C ASN A 117 -22.13 -8.48 18.78
N GLU A 118 -23.43 -8.39 18.48
CA GLU A 118 -24.40 -7.66 19.30
C GLU A 118 -24.55 -8.20 20.74
N LYS A 119 -24.14 -9.45 20.98
CA LYS A 119 -24.13 -10.09 22.30
C LYS A 119 -22.81 -9.87 23.06
N GLY A 120 -21.83 -9.20 22.46
CA GLY A 120 -20.50 -9.02 23.04
C GLY A 120 -19.57 -10.22 22.84
N GLU A 121 -19.95 -11.21 22.04
CA GLU A 121 -19.09 -12.36 21.74
C GLU A 121 -18.04 -11.94 20.70
N GLU A 122 -16.79 -12.37 20.93
CA GLU A 122 -15.64 -12.04 20.10
C GLU A 122 -15.41 -13.13 19.06
N GLU A 123 -15.37 -12.73 17.79
CA GLU A 123 -15.00 -13.56 16.66
C GLU A 123 -13.68 -13.06 16.09
N ILE A 124 -12.67 -13.94 15.95
CA ILE A 124 -11.41 -13.56 15.30
C ILE A 124 -11.61 -13.54 13.79
N VAL A 125 -11.45 -12.37 13.20
CA VAL A 125 -11.60 -12.09 11.77
C VAL A 125 -10.26 -12.24 11.05
N VAL A 126 -9.19 -11.71 11.63
CA VAL A 126 -7.82 -11.91 11.14
C VAL A 126 -6.93 -12.36 12.30
N LYS A 127 -6.34 -13.56 12.14
CA LYS A 127 -5.42 -14.16 13.12
C LYS A 127 -4.01 -13.69 12.84
N LYS A 128 -3.29 -13.26 13.88
CA LYS A 128 -1.87 -12.90 13.78
C LYS A 128 -0.99 -14.14 13.58
N GLU A 129 -1.44 -15.30 14.06
CA GLU A 129 -0.71 -16.57 13.98
C GLU A 129 -0.49 -16.99 12.51
N ASP A 130 -1.41 -16.58 11.61
CA ASP A 130 -1.27 -16.80 10.16
C ASP A 130 -0.09 -16.02 9.54
N TYR A 131 0.56 -15.13 10.31
CA TYR A 131 1.63 -14.23 9.87
C TYR A 131 2.94 -14.39 10.66
N GLU A 132 3.10 -15.46 11.45
CA GLU A 132 4.29 -15.67 12.30
C GLU A 132 5.61 -15.58 11.52
N PHE A 133 5.64 -16.10 10.29
CA PHE A 133 6.85 -16.10 9.44
C PHE A 133 7.20 -14.73 8.84
N THR A 134 6.34 -13.72 9.02
CA THR A 134 6.56 -12.36 8.52
C THR A 134 7.26 -11.45 9.53
N GLY A 135 7.44 -11.92 10.77
CA GLY A 135 7.96 -11.10 11.87
C GLY A 135 6.98 -10.03 12.38
N ILE A 136 5.70 -10.16 12.04
CA ILE A 136 4.62 -9.30 12.55
C ILE A 136 4.11 -9.89 13.87
N SER A 137 4.01 -9.03 14.89
CA SER A 137 3.55 -9.44 16.24
C SER A 137 2.03 -9.32 16.45
N GLY A 138 1.33 -8.73 15.47
CA GLY A 138 -0.12 -8.52 15.50
C GLY A 138 -0.54 -7.39 14.55
N PHE A 139 -1.75 -6.88 14.75
CA PHE A 139 -2.33 -5.79 13.99
C PHE A 139 -2.84 -4.65 14.88
N ILE A 140 -2.86 -3.43 14.35
CA ILE A 140 -3.36 -2.19 14.98
C ILE A 140 -4.19 -1.36 14.02
N LYS A 141 -4.90 -0.37 14.61
CA LYS A 141 -5.54 0.74 13.88
C LYS A 141 -6.41 0.25 12.73
N VAL A 142 -7.29 -0.70 13.04
CA VAL A 142 -8.25 -1.20 12.06
C VAL A 142 -9.27 -0.12 11.71
N SER A 143 -9.57 0.02 10.42
CA SER A 143 -10.61 0.90 9.90
C SER A 143 -11.51 0.12 8.94
N VAL A 144 -12.82 0.35 9.06
CA VAL A 144 -13.85 -0.29 8.22
C VAL A 144 -14.21 0.67 7.09
N ALA A 145 -14.28 0.17 5.86
CA ALA A 145 -14.72 0.95 4.71
C ALA A 145 -16.18 1.41 4.90
N PRO A 146 -16.59 2.59 4.38
CA PRO A 146 -17.97 3.08 4.51
C PRO A 146 -19.05 2.11 4.03
N ASN A 147 -18.76 1.32 2.99
CA ASN A 147 -19.67 0.28 2.48
C ASN A 147 -19.73 -1.00 3.36
N LYS A 148 -18.95 -1.06 4.45
CA LYS A 148 -18.85 -2.17 5.40
C LYS A 148 -18.41 -3.51 4.79
N LYS A 149 -17.75 -3.49 3.63
CA LYS A 149 -17.30 -4.72 2.95
C LYS A 149 -15.81 -5.00 3.10
N LYS A 150 -15.02 -4.00 3.48
CA LYS A 150 -13.55 -4.12 3.56
C LYS A 150 -13.00 -3.54 4.84
N LEU A 151 -11.84 -4.06 5.20
CA LEU A 151 -11.02 -3.61 6.32
C LEU A 151 -9.71 -3.07 5.80
N CYS A 152 -9.16 -2.09 6.52
CA CYS A 152 -7.76 -1.76 6.46
C CYS A 152 -7.17 -1.83 7.86
N PHE A 153 -5.94 -2.32 7.99
CA PHE A 153 -5.25 -2.41 9.28
C PHE A 153 -3.73 -2.37 9.08
N GLU A 154 -3.02 -1.99 10.13
CA GLU A 154 -1.56 -1.88 10.16
C GLU A 154 -0.95 -3.05 10.93
N SER A 155 0.26 -3.47 10.57
CA SER A 155 1.04 -4.41 11.38
C SER A 155 1.55 -3.77 12.68
N TRP A 156 1.48 -4.50 13.80
CA TRP A 156 1.91 -4.10 15.14
C TRP A 156 3.46 -4.13 15.28
N PRO A 157 4.11 -3.04 15.76
CA PRO A 157 5.55 -3.00 16.07
C PRO A 157 5.96 -3.93 17.23
N PRO A 158 7.12 -4.63 17.19
CA PRO A 158 8.28 -4.39 16.34
C PRO A 158 8.28 -5.29 15.11
N SER A 159 7.53 -4.89 14.08
CA SER A 159 7.71 -5.44 12.75
C SER A 159 8.90 -4.71 12.10
N PRO A 160 9.89 -5.43 11.54
CA PRO A 160 11.04 -4.80 10.88
C PRO A 160 10.64 -3.92 9.70
N GLN A 161 9.44 -4.13 9.13
CA GLN A 161 8.88 -3.31 8.05
C GLN A 161 7.37 -3.15 8.28
N PRO A 162 6.93 -2.09 8.99
CA PRO A 162 5.51 -1.89 9.25
C PRO A 162 4.76 -1.80 7.92
N ALA A 163 3.69 -2.57 7.78
CA ALA A 163 2.93 -2.66 6.54
C ALA A 163 1.45 -2.41 6.79
N LEU A 164 0.78 -2.04 5.71
CA LEU A 164 -0.65 -1.81 5.67
C LEU A 164 -1.30 -2.93 4.87
N TYR A 165 -2.44 -3.40 5.35
CA TYR A 165 -3.17 -4.54 4.81
C TYR A 165 -4.62 -4.14 4.53
N VAL A 166 -5.21 -4.77 3.53
CA VAL A 166 -6.63 -4.69 3.21
C VAL A 166 -7.21 -6.09 3.15
N SER A 167 -8.42 -6.28 3.65
CA SER A 167 -9.15 -7.55 3.52
C SER A 167 -10.63 -7.29 3.30
N ASP A 168 -11.39 -8.36 3.06
CA ASP A 168 -12.83 -8.30 3.21
C ASP A 168 -13.21 -8.16 4.69
N ILE A 169 -14.46 -7.77 4.97
CA ILE A 169 -14.98 -7.54 6.32
C ILE A 169 -14.96 -8.80 7.20
N GLU A 170 -15.07 -9.97 6.57
CA GLU A 170 -14.96 -11.29 7.22
C GLU A 170 -13.50 -11.77 7.31
N GLY A 171 -12.51 -10.91 6.98
CA GLY A 171 -11.09 -11.22 7.13
C GLY A 171 -10.50 -12.10 6.03
N THR A 172 -11.31 -12.47 5.03
CA THR A 172 -10.84 -13.19 3.85
C THR A 172 -10.11 -12.27 2.88
N GLY A 173 -9.33 -12.85 1.97
CA GLY A 173 -8.68 -12.10 0.90
C GLY A 173 -7.69 -11.04 1.38
N VAL A 174 -7.00 -11.30 2.50
CA VAL A 174 -6.02 -10.34 3.03
C VAL A 174 -4.91 -10.10 2.01
N LEU A 175 -4.73 -8.84 1.67
CA LEU A 175 -3.72 -8.35 0.74
C LEU A 175 -2.85 -7.30 1.43
N LYS A 176 -1.54 -7.47 1.30
CA LYS A 176 -0.56 -6.47 1.72
C LYS A 176 -0.55 -5.34 0.71
N VAL A 177 -0.88 -4.12 1.14
CA VAL A 177 -0.87 -2.93 0.29
C VAL A 177 0.56 -2.54 -0.05
N ASN A 178 1.37 -2.20 0.95
CA ASN A 178 2.80 -1.96 0.78
C ASN A 178 3.53 -1.99 2.15
N THR A 179 4.86 -2.09 2.12
CA THR A 179 5.71 -1.89 3.30
C THR A 179 5.93 -0.42 3.58
N ASN A 180 6.31 -0.14 4.82
CA ASN A 180 6.54 1.20 5.35
C ASN A 180 5.37 2.14 5.08
N ARG A 181 4.15 1.68 5.40
CA ARG A 181 2.90 2.45 5.31
C ARG A 181 2.16 2.44 6.65
N ARG A 182 1.49 3.54 6.97
CA ARG A 182 0.67 3.69 8.18
C ARG A 182 -0.50 4.64 7.94
N ASN A 183 -1.47 4.58 8.84
CA ASN A 183 -2.71 5.33 8.88
C ASN A 183 -3.53 5.17 7.60
N CYS A 184 -4.61 4.38 7.60
CA CYS A 184 -5.50 4.32 6.46
C CYS A 184 -6.81 5.07 6.68
N TYR A 185 -7.11 5.92 5.70
CA TYR A 185 -8.39 6.62 5.61
C TYR A 185 -9.10 6.23 4.32
N TRP A 186 -10.28 5.65 4.46
CA TRP A 186 -11.14 5.28 3.34
C TRP A 186 -11.77 6.50 2.69
N SER A 187 -11.80 6.50 1.35
CA SER A 187 -12.68 7.39 0.60
C SER A 187 -14.14 7.05 0.90
N GLY A 188 -15.03 8.03 0.78
CA GLY A 188 -16.47 7.87 1.01
C GLY A 188 -17.11 6.83 0.10
N ASP A 189 -16.60 6.67 -1.12
CA ASP A 189 -17.03 5.62 -2.07
C ASP A 189 -16.46 4.23 -1.77
N SER A 190 -15.58 4.09 -0.78
CA SER A 190 -14.91 2.84 -0.38
C SER A 190 -13.99 2.22 -1.44
N LEU A 191 -13.60 2.98 -2.47
CA LEU A 191 -12.76 2.48 -3.56
C LEU A 191 -11.27 2.75 -3.35
N LYS A 192 -10.94 3.73 -2.49
CA LYS A 192 -9.57 4.19 -2.29
C LYS A 192 -9.21 4.32 -0.82
N LEU A 193 -7.91 4.19 -0.56
CA LEU A 193 -7.28 4.44 0.73
C LEU A 193 -6.24 5.53 0.56
N VAL A 194 -6.21 6.50 1.48
CA VAL A 194 -5.05 7.39 1.62
C VAL A 194 -4.29 7.03 2.89
N TYR A 195 -2.96 7.08 2.80
CA TYR A 195 -2.07 6.77 3.90
C TYR A 195 -0.71 7.46 3.77
N ASN A 196 0.08 7.35 4.83
CA ASN A 196 1.42 7.91 4.95
C ASN A 196 2.50 6.84 4.72
N ASP A 197 3.66 7.25 4.20
CA ASP A 197 4.85 6.42 4.39
C ASP A 197 5.36 6.45 5.84
N VAL A 198 6.08 5.40 6.22
CA VAL A 198 6.82 5.30 7.47
C VAL A 198 8.28 5.48 7.16
N LYS A 199 8.87 6.58 7.60
CA LYS A 199 10.28 6.90 7.43
C LYS A 199 10.88 7.37 8.74
N SER A 200 12.20 7.46 8.77
CA SER A 200 12.89 8.09 9.90
C SER A 200 12.39 9.53 10.08
N GLU A 201 12.44 10.05 11.30
CA GLU A 201 12.10 11.45 11.59
C GLU A 201 12.98 12.47 10.84
N LYS A 202 13.99 11.98 10.11
CA LYS A 202 14.92 12.77 9.31
C LYS A 202 14.51 12.94 7.85
N GLU A 203 13.45 12.26 7.43
CA GLU A 203 13.02 12.23 6.04
C GLU A 203 11.62 12.81 5.87
N ALA A 204 11.34 13.33 4.67
CA ALA A 204 10.00 13.81 4.32
C ALA A 204 8.99 12.65 4.32
N THR A 205 7.85 12.88 4.98
CA THR A 205 6.69 11.97 4.92
C THR A 205 5.78 12.35 3.75
N ASN A 206 5.41 11.36 2.95
CA ASN A 206 4.58 11.53 1.77
C ASN A 206 3.22 10.87 1.94
N LEU A 207 2.23 11.40 1.20
CA LEU A 207 0.91 10.83 1.08
C LEU A 207 0.82 9.97 -0.18
N TYR A 208 0.16 8.83 -0.03
CA TYR A 208 -0.11 7.90 -1.11
C TYR A 208 -1.60 7.57 -1.13
N VAL A 209 -2.11 7.27 -2.32
CA VAL A 209 -3.44 6.71 -2.52
C VAL A 209 -3.33 5.33 -3.11
N TYR A 210 -4.06 4.38 -2.55
CA TYR A 210 -4.21 3.03 -3.10
C TYR A 210 -5.62 2.86 -3.65
N ASP A 211 -5.70 2.45 -4.90
CA ASP A 211 -6.93 2.01 -5.54
C ASP A 211 -7.13 0.52 -5.26
N VAL A 212 -8.24 0.19 -4.60
CA VAL A 212 -8.49 -1.15 -4.08
C VAL A 212 -8.87 -2.13 -5.19
N GLU A 213 -9.57 -1.67 -6.23
CA GLU A 213 -9.97 -2.54 -7.34
C GLU A 213 -8.80 -2.77 -8.30
N ALA A 214 -8.05 -1.71 -8.62
CA ALA A 214 -6.89 -1.80 -9.49
C ALA A 214 -5.65 -2.39 -8.79
N ALA A 215 -5.70 -2.55 -7.47
CA ALA A 215 -4.59 -2.98 -6.63
C ALA A 215 -3.31 -2.15 -6.87
N SER A 216 -3.46 -0.83 -7.03
CA SER A 216 -2.37 0.06 -7.46
C SER A 216 -2.17 1.24 -6.50
N GLU A 217 -0.92 1.58 -6.22
CA GLU A 217 -0.52 2.74 -5.38
C GLU A 217 -0.09 3.92 -6.26
N THR A 218 -0.50 5.12 -5.86
CA THR A 218 -0.10 6.40 -6.48
C THR A 218 0.46 7.34 -5.41
N LEU A 219 1.66 7.87 -5.64
CA LEU A 219 2.23 8.96 -4.84
C LEU A 219 1.48 10.26 -5.11
N LEU A 220 1.00 10.93 -4.05
CA LEU A 220 0.31 12.20 -4.14
C LEU A 220 1.24 13.39 -3.93
N THR A 221 2.00 13.38 -2.84
CA THR A 221 2.91 14.49 -2.51
C THR A 221 4.31 14.13 -2.98
N VAL A 222 4.80 14.80 -4.01
CA VAL A 222 6.20 14.64 -4.46
C VAL A 222 7.07 15.64 -3.72
N HIS A 223 8.23 15.18 -3.26
CA HIS A 223 9.23 16.07 -2.71
C HIS A 223 9.83 16.94 -3.82
N THR A 224 9.75 18.26 -3.69
CA THR A 224 10.76 19.14 -4.31
C THR A 224 11.93 19.26 -3.33
N ALA A 225 12.86 18.30 -3.38
CA ALA A 225 14.22 18.48 -2.88
C ALA A 225 14.89 19.54 -3.75
N THR A 226 14.74 20.81 -3.44
CA THR A 226 15.86 21.71 -3.73
C THR A 226 16.75 21.70 -2.50
N GLU A 227 18.08 21.79 -2.68
CA GLU A 227 19.10 21.73 -1.61
C GLU A 227 18.85 22.72 -0.44
N SER A 228 17.89 23.62 -0.58
CA SER A 228 17.48 24.66 0.35
C SER A 228 16.07 24.49 0.97
N ALA A 229 15.30 23.46 0.59
CA ALA A 229 13.93 23.24 1.09
C ALA A 229 13.89 22.24 2.26
N LYS A 230 13.46 22.70 3.44
CA LYS A 230 13.24 21.86 4.63
C LYS A 230 12.24 20.74 4.29
N PRO A 231 12.49 19.46 4.66
CA PRO A 231 11.57 18.37 4.39
C PRO A 231 10.23 18.61 5.10
N LYS A 232 9.13 18.46 4.35
CA LYS A 232 7.77 18.51 4.87
C LYS A 232 7.34 17.13 5.35
N LEU A 233 6.73 17.08 6.52
CA LEU A 233 6.16 15.88 7.11
C LEU A 233 4.64 15.92 6.91
N HIS A 234 4.14 15.32 5.83
CA HIS A 234 2.69 15.28 5.59
C HIS A 234 2.02 14.18 6.41
N THR A 235 0.85 14.48 6.96
CA THR A 235 -0.05 13.55 7.66
C THR A 235 -1.42 13.62 6.99
N ALA A 236 -1.99 12.49 6.57
CA ALA A 236 -3.35 12.47 6.03
C ALA A 236 -4.35 12.64 7.18
N LEU A 237 -5.40 13.43 6.96
CA LEU A 237 -6.51 13.58 7.89
C LEU A 237 -7.77 12.88 7.39
N GLY A 238 -7.93 12.79 6.07
CA GLY A 238 -9.09 12.14 5.45
C GLY A 238 -9.34 12.66 4.03
N TRP A 239 -10.55 12.41 3.55
CA TRP A 239 -11.00 12.79 2.22
C TRP A 239 -11.96 13.98 2.27
N SER A 240 -11.97 14.77 1.20
CA SER A 240 -13.07 15.68 0.92
C SER A 240 -14.37 14.89 0.69
N SER A 241 -15.52 15.52 0.90
CA SER A 241 -16.83 14.86 0.76
C SER A 241 -17.12 14.35 -0.65
N ASP A 242 -16.46 14.91 -1.67
CA ASP A 242 -16.58 14.51 -3.07
C ASP A 242 -15.53 13.46 -3.49
N ASN A 243 -14.68 13.01 -2.56
CA ASN A 243 -13.57 12.06 -2.77
C ASN A 243 -12.50 12.51 -3.77
N LYS A 244 -12.49 13.78 -4.18
CA LYS A 244 -11.50 14.28 -5.17
C LYS A 244 -10.21 14.75 -4.53
N LYS A 245 -10.25 15.03 -3.23
CA LYS A 245 -9.12 15.64 -2.51
C LYS A 245 -8.86 14.93 -1.20
N VAL A 246 -7.60 15.01 -0.79
CA VAL A 246 -7.12 14.56 0.51
C VAL A 246 -6.86 15.78 1.37
N LEU A 247 -7.49 15.81 2.55
CA LEU A 247 -7.18 16.78 3.59
C LEU A 247 -5.96 16.29 4.36
N CYS A 248 -4.99 17.17 4.56
CA CYS A 248 -3.75 16.84 5.22
C CYS A 248 -3.27 17.95 6.14
N GLN A 249 -2.32 17.57 6.99
CA GLN A 249 -1.47 18.50 7.72
C GLN A 249 -0.04 18.32 7.27
N TYR A 250 0.76 19.38 7.38
CA TYR A 250 2.19 19.29 7.22
C TYR A 250 2.91 20.11 8.28
N SER A 251 4.10 19.67 8.65
CA SER A 251 5.04 20.44 9.46
C SER A 251 6.43 20.35 8.87
N TYR A 252 7.32 21.22 9.34
CA TYR A 252 8.74 21.12 9.03
C TYR A 252 9.47 20.38 10.14
N GLN A 253 10.42 19.55 9.76
CA GLN A 253 11.20 18.72 10.68
C GLN A 253 11.79 19.48 11.89
N LYS A 254 12.31 20.69 11.70
CA LYS A 254 12.93 21.50 12.78
C LYS A 254 11.92 22.27 13.62
N THR A 255 10.67 22.35 13.19
CA THR A 255 9.59 23.09 13.86
C THR A 255 8.31 22.25 13.84
N PRO A 256 8.31 21.05 14.46
CA PRO A 256 7.16 20.15 14.41
C PRO A 256 5.89 20.71 15.09
N LYS A 257 6.03 21.79 15.87
CA LYS A 257 4.91 22.53 16.48
C LYS A 257 4.21 23.50 15.51
N ASP A 258 4.84 23.87 14.39
CA ASP A 258 4.21 24.66 13.32
C ASP A 258 3.52 23.69 12.36
N VAL A 259 2.36 23.19 12.81
CA VAL A 259 1.48 22.32 12.01
C VAL A 259 0.56 23.21 11.20
N ARG A 260 0.60 23.05 9.89
CA ARG A 260 -0.25 23.76 8.93
C ARG A 260 -1.08 22.78 8.14
N GLU A 261 -2.10 23.29 7.47
CA GLU A 261 -3.04 22.46 6.74
C GLU A 261 -2.70 22.45 5.25
N CYS A 262 -3.13 21.39 4.59
CA CYS A 262 -2.98 21.23 3.17
C CYS A 262 -4.14 20.44 2.58
N GLU A 263 -4.34 20.64 1.29
CA GLU A 263 -5.31 19.90 0.48
C GLU A 263 -4.58 19.40 -0.77
N VAL A 264 -4.73 18.11 -1.07
CA VAL A 264 -4.11 17.50 -2.26
C VAL A 264 -5.20 17.03 -3.20
N ASP A 265 -5.18 17.52 -4.42
CA ASP A 265 -6.03 17.02 -5.49
C ASP A 265 -5.51 15.66 -5.99
N VAL A 266 -6.35 14.64 -5.99
CA VAL A 266 -5.93 13.25 -6.22
C VAL A 266 -5.57 12.97 -7.68
N GLU A 267 -6.21 13.66 -8.61
CA GLU A 267 -6.00 13.47 -10.05
C GLU A 267 -4.79 14.27 -10.55
N SER A 268 -4.77 15.57 -10.26
CA SER A 268 -3.70 16.48 -10.71
C SER A 268 -2.45 16.42 -9.83
N LYS A 269 -2.56 15.87 -8.61
CA LYS A 269 -1.50 15.84 -7.59
C LYS A 269 -1.04 17.23 -7.15
N PHE A 270 -1.85 18.25 -7.41
CA PHE A 270 -1.58 19.61 -6.95
C PHE A 270 -1.81 19.70 -5.45
N VAL A 271 -0.85 20.30 -4.74
CA VAL A 271 -0.94 20.52 -3.28
C VAL A 271 -1.18 21.99 -3.01
N ASN A 272 -2.31 22.29 -2.38
CA ASN A 272 -2.62 23.60 -1.84
C ASN A 272 -2.22 23.65 -0.35
N TYR A 273 -1.45 24.66 0.04
CA TYR A 273 -0.96 24.85 1.42
C TYR A 273 -1.58 26.12 1.99
N PHE A 274 -2.14 26.04 3.21
CA PHE A 274 -2.81 27.17 3.87
C PHE A 274 -2.45 27.27 5.36
#